data_AF-A0AAW5K8I6-F1
#
_entry.id   AF-A0AAW5K8I6-F1
#
_cell.length_a   1.000
_cell.length_b   1.000
_cell.length_c   1.000
_cell.angle_alpha   90.00
_cell.angle_beta   90.00
_cell.angle_gamma   90.00
#
_symmetry.space_group_name_H-M   'P 1'
#
loop_
_entity.id
_entity.type
_entity.pdbx_description
1 polymer ?
#
loop_
_entity_poly.entity_id
_entity_poly.type
_entity_poly.pdbx_seq_one_letter_code
_entity_poly.pdbx_strand_id
1 'polypeptide(L)'
;MKKFTAALIIILCFATASFAAFGKKGFVPDGDPIAYKGLKVTENGVNIILMNKGDKTVVFNAALAFLNNRRQEIGDVYIEKTTIEPGGEAAFKDLFLKGDYKACRKAESLRWTIYELEVK
;
A
#
# COMPACT_ATOMS: atom_id res chain seq x y z
N MET A 1 -33.54 8.65 26.94
CA MET A 1 -33.03 7.33 26.45
C MET A 1 -33.03 7.19 24.92
N LYS A 2 -34.04 7.66 24.17
CA LYS A 2 -34.08 7.52 22.68
C LYS A 2 -32.96 8.23 21.89
N LYS A 3 -32.40 9.33 22.42
CA LYS A 3 -31.35 10.12 21.74
C LYS A 3 -29.94 9.51 21.82
N PHE A 4 -29.68 8.71 22.86
CA PHE A 4 -28.39 8.03 23.03
C PHE A 4 -28.24 6.83 22.11
N THR A 5 -29.34 6.09 21.88
CA THR A 5 -29.35 4.93 20.99
C THR A 5 -29.11 5.33 19.53
N ALA A 6 -29.68 6.45 19.09
CA ALA A 6 -29.45 6.97 17.74
C ALA A 6 -28.00 7.43 17.51
N ALA A 7 -27.39 8.09 18.50
CA ALA A 7 -25.99 8.52 18.41
C ALA A 7 -25.02 7.33 18.36
N LEU A 8 -25.29 6.26 19.11
CA LEU A 8 -24.49 5.03 19.09
C LEU A 8 -24.58 4.31 17.74
N ILE A 9 -25.76 4.29 17.11
CA ILE A 9 -25.95 3.68 15.78
C ILE A 9 -25.21 4.49 14.70
N ILE A 10 -25.24 5.82 14.76
CA ILE A 10 -24.49 6.68 13.82
C ILE A 10 -22.98 6.43 13.94
N ILE A 11 -22.44 6.34 15.16
CA ILE A 11 -21.03 6.02 15.41
C ILE A 11 -20.68 4.61 14.91
N LEU A 12 -21.56 3.61 15.12
CA LEU A 12 -21.35 2.25 14.61
C LEU A 12 -21.40 2.17 13.08
N CYS A 13 -22.22 2.98 12.39
CA CYS A 13 -22.25 3.02 10.93
C CYS A 13 -20.99 3.66 10.33
N PHE A 14 -20.32 4.58 11.04
CA PHE A 14 -19.00 5.10 10.63
C PHE A 14 -17.85 4.13 10.96
N ALA A 15 -18.05 3.18 11.87
CA ALA A 15 -17.06 2.13 12.13
C ALA A 15 -17.06 1.01 11.07
N THR A 16 -18.07 0.94 10.20
CA THR A 16 -18.17 -0.10 9.16
C THR A 16 -17.54 0.25 7.80
N ALA A 17 -16.79 1.36 7.70
CA ALA A 17 -16.18 1.82 6.44
C ALA A 17 -14.68 1.51 6.27
N SER A 18 -14.11 0.53 6.98
CA SER A 18 -12.68 0.19 6.85
C SER A 18 -12.39 -1.21 6.29
N PHE A 19 -13.40 -1.88 5.72
CA PHE A 19 -13.21 -3.19 5.09
C PHE A 19 -12.91 -3.08 3.58
N ALA A 20 -11.82 -2.41 3.25
CA ALA A 20 -11.09 -2.56 1.99
C ALA A 20 -9.63 -2.21 2.26
N ALA A 21 -8.93 -3.09 2.98
CA ALA A 21 -7.69 -2.78 3.69
C ALA A 21 -6.57 -2.15 2.83
N PHE A 22 -6.56 -2.29 1.51
CA PHE A 22 -5.75 -1.41 0.64
C PHE A 22 -6.54 -1.09 -0.62
N GLY A 23 -6.83 0.20 -0.83
CA GLY A 23 -7.52 0.67 -2.02
C GLY A 23 -6.78 0.27 -3.30
N LYS A 24 -7.54 0.09 -4.39
CA LYS A 24 -6.97 -0.22 -5.71
C LYS A 24 -5.89 0.76 -6.13
N LYS A 25 -5.79 1.98 -5.57
CA LYS A 25 -4.77 2.98 -5.88
C LYS A 25 -4.42 3.76 -4.60
N GLY A 26 -3.19 4.26 -4.49
CA GLY A 26 -2.79 5.14 -3.40
C GLY A 26 -1.45 5.82 -3.65
N PHE A 27 -0.97 6.53 -2.63
CA PHE A 27 0.25 7.34 -2.68
C PHE A 27 1.41 6.61 -2.00
N VAL A 28 2.62 6.81 -2.52
CA VAL A 28 3.85 6.40 -1.85
C VAL A 28 4.38 7.63 -1.09
N PRO A 29 4.31 7.66 0.26
CA PRO A 29 4.87 8.76 1.05
C PRO A 29 6.31 9.06 0.67
N ASP A 30 6.62 10.34 0.46
CA ASP A 30 7.93 10.84 0.01
C ASP A 30 8.41 10.26 -1.33
N GLY A 31 7.51 9.64 -2.09
CA GLY A 31 7.81 8.93 -3.34
C GLY A 31 7.46 9.69 -4.62
N ASP A 32 7.09 10.96 -4.55
CA ASP A 32 6.72 11.73 -5.74
C ASP A 32 7.83 11.72 -6.81
N PRO A 33 7.52 11.44 -8.09
CA PRO A 33 6.18 11.35 -8.67
C PRO A 33 5.58 9.92 -8.76
N ILE A 34 6.13 8.95 -8.03
CA ILE A 34 5.67 7.56 -8.01
C ILE A 34 4.41 7.40 -7.14
N ALA A 35 3.42 6.71 -7.68
CA ALA A 35 2.23 6.28 -6.97
C ALA A 35 1.96 4.80 -7.24
N TYR A 36 1.20 4.12 -6.38
CA TYR A 36 0.76 2.76 -6.67
C TYR A 36 -0.67 2.74 -7.23
N LYS A 37 -0.88 2.03 -8.35
CA LYS A 37 -2.19 1.82 -9.02
C LYS A 37 -2.83 0.48 -8.71
N GLY A 38 -2.21 -0.32 -7.86
CA GLY A 38 -2.70 -1.62 -7.44
C GLY A 38 -1.79 -2.20 -6.36
N LEU A 39 -2.39 -2.72 -5.30
CA LEU A 39 -1.71 -3.55 -4.33
C LEU A 39 -2.65 -4.70 -3.94
N LYS A 40 -2.16 -5.94 -4.06
CA LYS A 40 -2.93 -7.14 -3.71
C LYS A 40 -2.02 -8.17 -3.06
N VAL A 41 -2.34 -8.52 -1.81
CA VAL A 41 -1.71 -9.65 -1.11
C VAL A 41 -2.39 -10.94 -1.55
N THR A 42 -1.62 -11.92 -1.98
CA THR A 42 -2.04 -13.26 -2.41
C THR A 42 -1.36 -14.31 -1.52
N GLU A 43 -1.71 -15.58 -1.71
CA GLU A 43 -1.00 -16.69 -1.06
C GLU A 43 0.44 -16.88 -1.58
N ASN A 44 0.72 -16.40 -2.79
CA ASN A 44 2.03 -16.52 -3.45
C ASN A 44 2.95 -15.33 -3.13
N GLY A 45 2.42 -14.20 -2.64
CA GLY A 45 3.19 -12.99 -2.37
C GLY A 45 2.36 -11.72 -2.46
N VAL A 46 2.97 -10.64 -2.95
CA VAL A 46 2.31 -9.35 -3.16
C VAL A 46 2.41 -8.93 -4.62
N ASN A 47 1.27 -8.56 -5.21
CA ASN A 47 1.21 -7.92 -6.51
C ASN A 47 1.12 -6.41 -6.31
N ILE A 48 2.00 -5.64 -6.95
CA ILE A 48 2.04 -4.18 -6.87
C ILE A 48 2.16 -3.61 -8.29
N ILE A 49 1.41 -2.56 -8.58
CA ILE A 49 1.58 -1.78 -9.81
C ILE A 49 1.99 -0.38 -9.40
N LEU A 50 3.18 0.05 -9.81
CA LEU A 50 3.68 1.41 -9.65
C LEU A 50 3.46 2.20 -10.94
N MET A 51 3.19 3.49 -10.81
CA MET A 51 3.03 4.43 -11.91
C MET A 51 3.88 5.66 -11.66
N ASN A 52 4.60 6.08 -12.68
CA ASN A 52 5.24 7.38 -12.72
C ASN A 52 4.24 8.41 -13.25
N LYS A 53 3.83 9.36 -12.39
CA LYS A 53 2.93 10.45 -12.78
C LYS A 53 3.66 11.70 -13.28
N GLY A 54 4.98 11.68 -13.26
CA GLY A 54 5.82 12.78 -13.68
C GLY A 54 6.02 12.83 -15.19
N ASP A 55 6.71 13.88 -15.61
CA ASP A 55 7.11 14.16 -16.99
C ASP A 55 8.53 13.65 -17.33
N LYS A 56 9.23 13.10 -16.34
CA LYS A 56 10.60 12.62 -16.41
C LYS A 56 10.72 11.14 -16.05
N THR A 57 11.73 10.46 -16.58
CA THR A 57 12.01 9.06 -16.25
C THR A 57 12.46 8.97 -14.78
N VAL A 58 11.94 7.99 -14.05
CA VAL A 58 12.25 7.79 -12.62
C VAL A 58 12.92 6.44 -12.40
N VAL A 59 14.01 6.43 -11.66
CA VAL A 59 14.62 5.23 -11.10
C VAL A 59 14.17 5.09 -9.64
N PHE A 60 13.57 3.96 -9.29
CA PHE A 60 12.91 3.77 -8.00
C PHE A 60 13.21 2.39 -7.40
N ASN A 61 13.48 2.34 -6.10
CA ASN A 61 13.41 1.09 -5.32
C ASN A 61 12.94 1.37 -3.88
N ALA A 62 12.25 0.41 -3.29
CA ALA A 62 11.64 0.58 -1.97
C ALA A 62 11.38 -0.76 -1.27
N ALA A 63 11.11 -0.69 0.02
CA ALA A 63 10.41 -1.74 0.76
C ALA A 63 9.04 -1.24 1.22
N LEU A 64 8.14 -2.19 1.41
CA LEU A 64 6.80 -1.96 1.91
C LEU A 64 6.50 -2.89 3.06
N ALA A 65 6.29 -2.32 4.24
CA ALA A 65 5.92 -3.04 5.46
C ALA A 65 4.41 -2.96 5.72
N PHE A 66 3.82 -4.09 6.09
CA PHE A 66 2.44 -4.23 6.54
C PHE A 66 2.38 -4.09 8.05
N LEU A 67 1.57 -3.16 8.56
CA LEU A 67 1.45 -2.88 9.98
C LEU A 67 0.07 -3.29 10.52
N ASN A 68 0.04 -3.92 11.70
CA ASN A 68 -1.20 -4.19 12.41
C ASN A 68 -1.71 -2.95 13.17
N ASN A 69 -2.85 -3.09 13.85
CA ASN A 69 -3.46 -2.02 14.66
C ASN A 69 -2.58 -1.50 15.83
N ARG A 70 -1.56 -2.26 16.24
CA ARG A 70 -0.55 -1.85 17.24
C ARG A 70 0.69 -1.22 16.61
N ARG A 71 0.65 -0.94 15.30
CA ARG A 71 1.79 -0.46 14.49
C ARG A 71 2.99 -1.41 14.47
N GLN A 72 2.77 -2.70 14.74
CA GLN A 72 3.80 -3.72 14.63
C GLN A 72 3.87 -4.23 13.19
N GLU A 73 5.08 -4.42 12.70
CA GLU A 73 5.32 -5.05 11.40
C GLU A 73 4.93 -6.52 11.46
N ILE A 74 4.04 -6.92 10.55
CA ILE A 74 3.54 -8.30 10.42
C ILE A 74 3.94 -8.95 9.10
N GLY A 75 4.54 -8.16 8.21
CA GLY A 75 5.30 -8.65 7.09
C GLY A 75 5.82 -7.51 6.24
N ASP A 76 6.74 -7.83 5.34
CA ASP A 76 7.39 -6.88 4.46
C ASP A 76 7.65 -7.47 3.07
N VAL A 77 7.74 -6.58 2.09
CA VAL A 77 8.09 -6.92 0.71
C VAL A 77 9.10 -5.91 0.18
N TYR A 78 10.07 -6.41 -0.58
CA TYR A 78 11.06 -5.58 -1.27
C TYR A 78 10.68 -5.43 -2.74
N ILE A 79 10.80 -4.20 -3.24
CA ILE A 79 10.60 -3.84 -4.65
C ILE A 79 11.99 -3.52 -5.21
N GLU A 80 12.43 -4.35 -6.15
CA GLU A 80 13.73 -4.18 -6.80
C GLU A 80 13.82 -2.87 -7.59
N LYS A 81 15.06 -2.46 -7.84
CA LYS A 81 15.36 -1.25 -8.60
C LYS A 81 14.76 -1.34 -9.99
N THR A 82 13.92 -0.36 -10.31
CA THR A 82 13.21 -0.28 -11.58
C THR A 82 13.29 1.11 -12.17
N THR A 83 13.25 1.18 -13.50
CA THR A 83 13.16 2.44 -14.24
C THR A 83 11.75 2.55 -14.82
N ILE A 84 11.06 3.64 -14.55
CA ILE A 84 9.68 3.89 -15.01
C ILE A 84 9.65 5.16 -15.85
N GLU A 85 9.34 5.00 -17.13
CA GLU A 85 9.19 6.12 -18.07
C GLU A 85 8.06 7.07 -17.68
N PRO A 86 8.07 8.33 -18.16
CA PRO A 86 6.98 9.29 -17.94
C PRO A 86 5.61 8.70 -18.31
N GLY A 87 4.65 8.75 -17.40
CA GLY A 87 3.32 8.15 -17.59
C GLY A 87 3.29 6.62 -17.64
N GLY A 88 4.44 5.96 -17.48
CA GLY A 88 4.60 4.52 -17.52
C GLY A 88 4.18 3.80 -16.25
N GLU A 89 4.06 2.48 -16.36
CA GLU A 89 3.72 1.58 -15.25
C GLU A 89 4.74 0.44 -15.14
N ALA A 90 5.07 0.08 -13.91
CA ALA A 90 5.83 -1.12 -13.57
C ALA A 90 4.95 -2.06 -12.75
N ALA A 91 4.72 -3.28 -13.25
CA ALA A 91 3.90 -4.29 -12.60
C ALA A 91 4.78 -5.40 -12.02
N PHE A 92 4.72 -5.55 -10.70
CA PHE A 92 5.39 -6.61 -9.95
C PHE A 92 4.36 -7.65 -9.53
N LYS A 93 4.63 -8.92 -9.84
CA LYS A 93 3.76 -10.04 -9.50
C LYS A 93 4.49 -10.99 -8.57
N ASP A 94 3.75 -11.52 -7.61
CA ASP A 94 4.19 -12.52 -6.64
C ASP A 94 5.52 -12.14 -5.97
N LEU A 95 5.67 -10.85 -5.64
CA LEU A 95 6.82 -10.39 -4.85
C LEU A 95 6.84 -11.14 -3.53
N PHE A 96 8.03 -11.63 -3.16
CA PHE A 96 8.20 -12.43 -1.94
C PHE A 96 7.73 -11.65 -0.71
N LEU A 97 6.71 -12.19 -0.04
CA LEU A 97 6.18 -11.66 1.21
C LEU A 97 6.87 -12.36 2.38
N LYS A 98 7.66 -11.60 3.14
CA LYS A 98 8.18 -12.08 4.41
C LYS A 98 7.14 -11.86 5.50
N GLY A 99 6.25 -12.82 5.70
CA GLY A 99 5.18 -12.75 6.71
C GLY A 99 4.01 -13.67 6.41
N ASP A 100 3.01 -13.69 7.29
CA ASP A 100 1.76 -14.44 7.05
C ASP A 100 0.85 -13.63 6.11
N TYR A 101 0.53 -14.19 4.94
CA TYR A 101 -0.30 -13.51 3.94
C TYR A 101 -1.72 -13.20 4.43
N LYS A 102 -2.32 -14.05 5.28
CA LYS A 102 -3.66 -13.83 5.84
C LYS A 102 -3.64 -12.67 6.83
N ALA A 103 -2.56 -12.53 7.60
CA ALA A 103 -2.35 -11.39 8.48
C ALA A 103 -2.13 -10.10 7.67
N CYS A 104 -1.23 -10.12 6.68
CA CYS A 104 -0.91 -8.94 5.85
C CYS A 104 -2.12 -8.44 5.04
N ARG A 105 -3.00 -9.35 4.59
CA ARG A 105 -4.27 -8.99 3.93
C ARG A 105 -5.23 -8.22 4.84
N LYS A 106 -5.06 -8.33 6.15
CA LYS A 106 -5.84 -7.62 7.20
C LYS A 106 -5.02 -6.52 7.88
N ALA A 107 -3.89 -6.12 7.31
CA ALA A 107 -3.07 -5.04 7.86
C ALA A 107 -3.88 -3.73 7.90
N GLU A 108 -3.61 -2.92 8.91
CA GLU A 108 -4.32 -1.65 9.16
C GLU A 108 -3.71 -0.52 8.31
N SER A 109 -2.40 -0.57 8.09
CA SER A 109 -1.68 0.45 7.35
C SER A 109 -0.41 -0.09 6.70
N LEU A 110 0.12 0.68 5.75
CA LEU A 110 1.39 0.44 5.09
C LEU A 110 2.44 1.43 5.59
N ARG A 111 3.70 0.99 5.63
CA ARG A 111 4.86 1.87 5.75
C ARG A 111 5.78 1.63 4.56
N TRP A 112 6.04 2.70 3.81
CA TRP A 112 6.99 2.69 2.71
C TRP A 112 8.36 3.12 3.21
N THR A 113 9.40 2.47 2.70
CA THR A 113 10.79 2.86 2.89
C THR A 113 11.43 2.96 1.52
N ILE A 114 11.67 4.18 1.05
CA ILE A 114 12.30 4.43 -0.25
C ILE A 114 13.81 4.36 -0.06
N TYR A 115 14.48 3.56 -0.88
CA TYR A 115 15.93 3.47 -0.86
C TYR A 115 16.57 4.30 -1.99
N GLU A 116 15.88 4.45 -3.12
CA GLU A 116 16.34 5.22 -4.27
C GLU A 116 15.12 5.83 -4.98
N LEU A 117 15.24 7.11 -5.32
CA LEU A 117 14.28 7.90 -6.09
C LEU A 117 15.09 8.93 -6.89
N GLU A 118 15.50 8.58 -8.09
CA GLU A 118 16.23 9.47 -9.00
C GLU A 118 15.33 9.90 -10.15
N VAL A 119 15.17 11.20 -10.35
CA VAL A 119 14.43 11.79 -11.47
C VAL A 119 15.45 12.24 -12.52
N LYS A 120 15.37 11.70 -13.74
CA LYS A 120 16.31 11.99 -14.84
C LYS A 120 15.74 13.05 -15.79
#